data_AF-B7CD26-F1
#
_entry.id   AF-B7CD26-F1
#
_cell.length_a   1.000
_cell.length_b   1.000
_cell.length_c   1.000
_cell.angle_alpha   90.00
_cell.angle_beta   90.00
_cell.angle_gamma   90.00
#
_symmetry.space_group_name_H-M   'P 1'
#
loop_
_entity.id
_entity.type
_entity.pdbx_description
1 polymer ?
#
loop_
_entity_poly.entity_id
_entity_poly.type
_entity_poly.pdbx_seq_one_letter_code
_entity_poly.pdbx_strand_id
1 'polypeptide(L)'
;MKKLVQAFVSLIIATSTFGGVTNVAAKENTPAYKVEYQDADSMKSVFKKELHKKYANVEFKKKTKNVSVYESKNYKVKVKDLDIDTIGKQTISIEGENKQTSEKHSAEVKVKVQDTTAPEITCEDVLTVEQNEVFDINSYVSLNEEGTIQLTDNINTADVGTFTTTIKAKDTAGNVSEKNITVHVEKSFYQKIADAALAQIGVYQDCTMLVTNSLAAVGIHFHGAPTAYLSLGTLTNNPVPGDICVYQGHVALYVGNNQAVHGGWLGNQTVLTSVACGQPFIGYVHVNR
;
A
#
# COMPACT_ATOMS: atom_id res chain seq x y z
N MET A 1 -8.49 -8.75 12.98
CA MET A 1 -8.53 -7.31 13.26
C MET A 1 -8.79 -7.09 14.73
N LYS A 2 -7.81 -6.60 15.50
CA LYS A 2 -8.03 -6.16 16.88
C LYS A 2 -8.45 -4.69 16.81
N LYS A 3 -9.74 -4.40 16.85
CA LYS A 3 -10.24 -3.03 16.88
C LYS A 3 -10.05 -2.48 18.30
N LEU A 4 -8.99 -1.70 18.50
CA LEU A 4 -8.76 -1.07 19.79
C LEU A 4 -9.70 0.14 19.90
N VAL A 5 -10.84 -0.05 20.58
CA VAL A 5 -11.81 1.02 20.82
C VAL A 5 -11.48 1.71 22.13
N GLN A 6 -11.19 3.01 22.08
CA GLN A 6 -11.12 3.84 23.28
C GLN A 6 -12.52 4.42 23.57
N ALA A 7 -13.21 3.83 24.53
CA ALA A 7 -14.50 4.31 25.03
C ALA A 7 -14.27 5.45 26.04
N PHE A 8 -14.63 6.69 25.71
CA PHE A 8 -14.68 7.77 26.71
C PHE A 8 -15.90 7.55 27.62
N VAL A 9 -15.73 6.77 28.69
CA VAL A 9 -16.80 6.57 29.68
C VAL A 9 -16.73 7.69 30.70
N SER A 10 -17.58 8.71 30.54
CA SER A 10 -17.90 9.61 31.65
C SER A 10 -18.99 8.96 32.49
N LEU A 11 -18.60 8.10 33.41
CA LEU A 11 -19.54 7.42 34.29
C LEU A 11 -19.85 8.30 35.50
N ILE A 12 -20.75 9.26 35.34
CA ILE A 12 -21.32 9.94 36.50
C ILE A 12 -22.52 9.10 36.95
N ILE A 13 -22.34 8.26 37.96
CA ILE A 13 -23.47 7.68 38.68
C ILE A 13 -23.92 8.77 39.63
N ALA A 14 -25.01 9.47 39.30
CA ALA A 14 -25.59 10.44 40.23
C ALA A 14 -25.90 9.72 41.55
N THR A 15 -25.34 10.29 42.62
CA THR A 15 -25.67 9.98 44.00
C THR A 15 -27.06 10.56 44.30
N SER A 16 -28.13 10.07 43.66
CA SER A 16 -29.48 10.30 44.17
C SER A 16 -29.85 9.15 45.09
N THR A 17 -29.82 9.46 46.37
CA THR A 17 -30.68 8.85 47.37
C THR A 17 -32.10 8.71 46.82
N PHE A 18 -32.67 7.51 46.99
CA PHE A 18 -34.10 7.17 46.82
C PHE A 18 -35.00 8.37 46.49
N GLY A 19 -35.30 8.55 45.20
CA GLY A 19 -36.13 9.64 44.69
C GLY A 19 -35.62 10.23 43.39
N GLY A 20 -36.29 9.89 42.27
CA GLY A 20 -36.16 10.61 41.00
C GLY A 20 -35.10 10.07 40.03
N VAL A 21 -35.50 9.99 38.76
CA VAL A 21 -34.62 9.74 37.61
C VAL A 21 -33.61 10.89 37.54
N THR A 22 -32.34 10.62 37.84
CA THR A 22 -31.26 11.58 37.65
C THR A 22 -30.60 11.35 36.29
N ASN A 23 -30.90 12.24 35.35
CA ASN A 23 -30.12 12.34 34.11
C ASN A 23 -28.72 12.82 34.46
N VAL A 24 -27.73 11.97 34.25
CA VAL A 24 -26.35 12.32 34.54
C VAL A 24 -25.62 12.59 33.24
N ALA A 25 -25.54 13.87 32.90
CA ALA A 25 -24.69 14.32 31.81
C ALA A 25 -23.24 14.35 32.31
N ALA A 26 -22.43 13.45 31.78
CA ALA A 26 -20.99 13.62 31.65
C ALA A 26 -20.61 15.10 31.36
N LYS A 27 -19.96 15.81 32.28
CA LYS A 27 -19.31 17.08 31.94
C LYS A 27 -18.14 16.77 31.00
N GLU A 28 -17.93 17.58 29.96
CA GLU A 28 -16.92 17.38 28.91
C GLU A 28 -15.47 17.19 29.42
N ASN A 29 -15.19 17.43 30.71
CA ASN A 29 -13.89 17.28 31.37
C ASN A 29 -13.88 16.28 32.56
N THR A 30 -14.80 15.32 32.61
CA THR A 30 -14.82 14.28 33.66
C THR A 30 -13.74 13.21 33.37
N PRO A 31 -13.00 12.66 34.36
CA PRO A 31 -11.96 11.66 34.11
C PRO A 31 -12.51 10.50 33.29
N ALA A 32 -12.07 10.41 32.04
CA ALA A 32 -12.48 9.36 31.12
C ALA A 32 -11.67 8.11 31.41
N TYR A 33 -12.34 6.99 31.67
CA TYR A 33 -11.66 5.71 31.66
C TYR A 33 -11.26 5.39 30.22
N LYS A 34 -9.95 5.45 29.89
CA LYS A 34 -9.42 4.82 28.69
C LYS A 34 -9.49 3.31 28.91
N VAL A 35 -10.55 2.68 28.42
CA VAL A 35 -10.64 1.22 28.38
C VAL A 35 -10.21 0.82 26.98
N GLU A 36 -9.08 0.14 26.87
CA GLU A 36 -8.68 -0.53 25.64
C GLU A 36 -9.55 -1.77 25.47
N TYR A 37 -10.50 -1.71 24.54
CA TYR A 37 -11.29 -2.88 24.18
C TYR A 37 -10.51 -3.77 23.24
N GLN A 38 -10.30 -5.01 23.65
CA GLN A 38 -9.80 -6.06 22.75
C GLN A 38 -10.90 -7.07 22.40
N ASP A 39 -11.91 -7.21 23.26
CA ASP A 39 -13.00 -8.18 23.12
C ASP A 39 -14.26 -7.79 23.93
N ALA A 40 -15.35 -8.55 23.74
CA ALA A 40 -16.64 -8.34 24.39
C ALA A 40 -16.63 -8.48 25.93
N ASP A 41 -15.53 -8.96 26.52
CA ASP A 41 -15.35 -9.22 27.94
C ASP A 41 -14.51 -8.14 28.65
N SER A 42 -13.80 -7.31 27.88
CA SER A 42 -12.97 -6.19 28.37
C SER A 42 -13.76 -5.24 29.29
N MET A 43 -15.08 -5.12 29.12
CA MET A 43 -15.95 -4.30 29.98
C MET A 43 -16.49 -4.96 31.23
N LYS A 44 -16.48 -6.29 31.31
CA LYS A 44 -17.07 -7.00 32.46
C LYS A 44 -16.41 -6.54 33.76
N SER A 45 -15.10 -6.32 33.73
CA SER A 45 -14.33 -5.81 34.89
C SER A 45 -14.74 -4.38 35.26
N VAL A 46 -14.87 -3.50 34.27
CA VAL A 46 -15.26 -2.08 34.46
C VAL A 46 -16.66 -1.98 35.04
N PHE A 47 -17.64 -2.66 34.43
CA PHE A 47 -19.01 -2.67 34.94
C PHE A 47 -19.10 -3.33 36.31
N LYS A 48 -18.41 -4.44 36.58
CA LYS A 48 -18.41 -5.05 37.91
C LYS A 48 -17.93 -4.07 38.98
N LYS A 49 -16.79 -3.40 38.73
CA LYS A 49 -16.22 -2.39 39.66
C LYS A 49 -17.17 -1.23 39.92
N GLU A 50 -17.80 -0.71 38.87
CA GLU A 50 -18.67 0.47 38.99
C GLU A 50 -20.07 0.13 39.52
N LEU A 51 -20.64 -1.00 39.13
CA LEU A 51 -21.92 -1.47 39.66
C LEU A 51 -21.81 -1.83 41.14
N HIS A 52 -20.67 -2.36 41.63
CA HIS A 52 -20.45 -2.64 43.05
C HIS A 52 -20.58 -1.42 43.95
N LYS A 53 -20.34 -0.20 43.43
CA LYS A 53 -20.52 1.05 44.21
C LYS A 53 -21.99 1.29 44.57
N LYS A 54 -22.94 0.79 43.77
CA LYS A 54 -24.39 1.04 43.93
C LYS A 54 -25.19 -0.24 44.26
N TYR A 55 -24.76 -1.38 43.75
CA TYR A 55 -25.40 -2.68 43.92
C TYR A 55 -24.41 -3.65 44.57
N ALA A 56 -24.52 -3.83 45.88
CA ALA A 56 -23.58 -4.65 46.64
C ALA A 56 -23.53 -6.10 46.10
N ASN A 57 -22.30 -6.59 45.89
CA ASN A 57 -21.98 -7.97 45.53
C ASN A 57 -22.65 -8.49 44.24
N VAL A 58 -22.91 -7.64 43.24
CA VAL A 58 -23.43 -8.13 41.95
C VAL A 58 -22.36 -8.85 41.14
N GLU A 59 -22.71 -10.01 40.59
CA GLU A 59 -21.81 -10.81 39.76
C GLU A 59 -22.40 -11.02 38.37
N PHE A 60 -21.52 -11.07 37.36
CA PHE A 60 -21.93 -11.38 36.00
C PHE A 60 -22.60 -12.75 35.95
N LYS A 61 -23.76 -12.84 35.31
CA LYS A 61 -24.51 -14.09 35.13
C LYS A 61 -24.52 -14.56 33.70
N LYS A 62 -24.89 -13.69 32.76
CA LYS A 62 -24.99 -14.02 31.35
C LYS A 62 -24.95 -12.77 30.48
N LYS A 63 -24.61 -12.97 29.21
CA LYS A 63 -24.71 -11.96 28.15
C LYS A 63 -25.56 -12.53 27.02
N THR A 64 -26.46 -11.72 26.49
CA THR A 64 -27.28 -12.06 25.32
C THR A 64 -27.22 -10.87 24.37
N LYS A 65 -26.60 -11.04 23.19
CA LYS A 65 -26.22 -9.93 22.31
C LYS A 65 -25.44 -8.85 23.10
N ASN A 66 -25.82 -7.59 22.98
CA ASN A 66 -25.20 -6.47 23.70
C ASN A 66 -25.87 -6.23 25.07
N VAL A 67 -26.50 -7.23 25.71
CA VAL A 67 -27.10 -7.07 27.04
C VAL A 67 -26.44 -8.02 28.03
N SER A 68 -25.76 -7.46 29.02
CA SER A 68 -25.16 -8.18 30.15
C SER A 68 -26.10 -8.15 31.35
N VAL A 69 -26.22 -9.28 32.06
CA VAL A 69 -27.00 -9.39 33.30
C VAL A 69 -26.07 -9.69 34.46
N TYR A 70 -26.16 -8.86 35.49
CA TYR A 70 -25.45 -9.02 36.76
C TYR A 70 -26.48 -9.26 37.88
N GLU A 71 -26.19 -10.16 38.81
CA GLU A 71 -27.10 -10.45 39.92
C GLU A 71 -26.35 -10.63 41.24
N SER A 72 -26.99 -10.19 42.33
CA SER A 72 -26.64 -10.55 43.70
C SER A 72 -27.86 -11.14 44.41
N LYS A 73 -27.74 -11.37 45.73
CA LYS A 73 -28.86 -11.79 46.58
C LYS A 73 -30.06 -10.84 46.48
N ASN A 74 -29.79 -9.53 46.45
CA ASN A 74 -30.83 -8.50 46.54
C ASN A 74 -31.10 -7.77 45.22
N TYR A 75 -30.17 -7.83 44.27
CA TYR A 75 -30.27 -7.00 43.06
C TYR A 75 -30.16 -7.82 41.77
N LYS A 76 -30.85 -7.35 40.74
CA LYS A 76 -30.68 -7.77 39.35
C LYS A 76 -30.41 -6.54 38.51
N VAL A 77 -29.30 -6.51 37.78
CA VAL A 77 -28.89 -5.38 36.95
C VAL A 77 -28.75 -5.85 35.52
N LYS A 78 -29.42 -5.17 34.59
CA LYS A 78 -29.22 -5.33 33.15
C LYS A 78 -28.41 -4.16 32.63
N VAL A 79 -27.40 -4.43 31.84
CA VAL A 79 -26.57 -3.43 31.17
C VAL A 79 -26.68 -3.66 29.68
N LYS A 80 -27.31 -2.72 28.97
CA LYS A 80 -27.20 -2.64 27.51
C LYS A 80 -25.84 -2.01 27.20
N ASP A 81 -24.91 -2.89 26.83
CA ASP A 81 -23.50 -2.64 26.56
C ASP A 81 -23.29 -1.92 25.22
N LEU A 82 -22.04 -1.55 24.93
CA LEU A 82 -21.63 -0.94 23.67
C LEU A 82 -21.64 -1.95 22.52
N ASP A 83 -21.95 -1.46 21.34
CA ASP A 83 -21.72 -2.17 20.08
C ASP A 83 -20.32 -1.81 19.57
N ILE A 84 -19.34 -2.70 19.76
CA ILE A 84 -17.94 -2.42 19.44
C ILE A 84 -17.66 -2.37 17.93
N ASP A 85 -18.58 -2.88 17.12
CA ASP A 85 -18.47 -2.86 15.66
C ASP A 85 -19.03 -1.57 15.07
N THR A 86 -19.78 -0.80 15.87
CA THR A 86 -20.42 0.45 15.46
C THR A 86 -19.65 1.67 15.96
N ILE A 87 -18.91 2.35 15.07
CA ILE A 87 -18.20 3.59 15.42
C ILE A 87 -19.19 4.73 15.67
N GLY A 88 -18.88 5.63 16.61
CA GLY A 88 -19.65 6.84 16.86
C GLY A 88 -20.18 6.97 18.29
N LYS A 89 -21.12 7.91 18.49
CA LYS A 89 -21.74 8.14 19.80
C LYS A 89 -22.76 7.04 20.07
N GLN A 90 -22.65 6.44 21.25
CA GLN A 90 -23.56 5.41 21.74
C GLN A 90 -23.97 5.70 23.18
N THR A 91 -25.07 5.09 23.61
CA THR A 91 -25.57 5.18 24.98
C THR A 91 -25.63 3.80 25.60
N ILE A 92 -24.95 3.63 26.73
CA ILE A 92 -25.07 2.46 27.60
C ILE A 92 -26.25 2.70 28.54
N SER A 93 -27.16 1.74 28.63
CA SER A 93 -28.30 1.81 29.57
C SER A 93 -28.11 0.79 30.68
N ILE A 94 -28.22 1.22 31.93
CA ILE A 94 -28.10 0.38 33.13
C ILE A 94 -29.45 0.38 33.81
N GLU A 95 -30.06 -0.78 33.99
CA GLU A 95 -31.33 -0.98 34.69
C GLU A 95 -31.12 -1.90 35.89
N GLY A 96 -31.23 -1.37 37.10
CA GLY A 96 -31.18 -2.15 38.34
C GLY A 96 -32.57 -2.36 38.93
N GLU A 97 -32.82 -3.56 39.45
CA GLU A 97 -34.04 -3.97 40.12
C GLU A 97 -33.70 -4.56 41.49
N ASN A 98 -34.39 -4.10 42.54
CA ASN A 98 -34.36 -4.74 43.85
C ASN A 98 -35.32 -5.93 43.86
N LYS A 99 -34.78 -7.14 44.08
CA LYS A 99 -35.54 -8.40 44.05
C LYS A 99 -36.58 -8.50 45.18
N GLN A 100 -36.40 -7.76 46.28
CA GLN A 100 -37.29 -7.83 47.44
C GLN A 100 -38.47 -6.87 47.31
N THR A 101 -38.23 -5.66 46.78
CA THR A 101 -39.24 -4.59 46.69
C THR A 101 -39.82 -4.41 45.29
N SER A 102 -39.27 -5.08 44.28
CA SER A 102 -39.55 -4.86 42.84
C SER A 102 -39.28 -3.43 42.35
N GLU A 103 -38.57 -2.62 43.14
CA GLU A 103 -38.21 -1.25 42.79
C GLU A 103 -37.14 -1.22 41.70
N LYS A 104 -37.29 -0.32 40.72
CA LYS A 104 -36.41 -0.21 39.55
C LYS A 104 -35.74 1.15 39.44
N HIS A 105 -34.51 1.15 38.96
CA HIS A 105 -33.72 2.35 38.70
C HIS A 105 -32.99 2.21 37.37
N SER A 106 -32.92 3.30 36.61
CA SER A 106 -32.15 3.36 35.38
C SER A 106 -31.10 4.47 35.41
N ALA A 107 -30.00 4.26 34.69
CA ALA A 107 -28.99 5.25 34.42
C ALA A 107 -28.52 5.10 32.96
N GLU A 108 -28.17 6.21 32.33
CA GLU A 108 -27.64 6.24 30.97
C GLU A 108 -26.25 6.87 30.93
N VAL A 109 -25.38 6.32 30.08
CA VAL A 109 -23.99 6.75 29.95
C VAL A 109 -23.70 6.94 28.48
N LYS A 110 -23.38 8.18 28.09
CA LYS A 110 -22.99 8.49 26.71
C LYS A 110 -21.51 8.20 26.53
N VAL A 111 -21.17 7.45 25.49
CA VAL A 111 -19.81 7.06 25.14
C VAL A 111 -19.57 7.29 23.65
N LYS A 112 -18.32 7.60 23.27
CA LYS A 112 -17.90 7.62 21.87
C LYS A 112 -17.00 6.40 21.61
N VAL A 113 -17.37 5.58 20.65
CA VAL A 113 -16.56 4.48 20.08
C VAL A 113 -15.77 5.06 18.90
N GLN A 114 -14.46 4.84 18.88
CA GLN A 114 -13.56 5.29 17.83
C GLN A 114 -12.61 4.16 17.46
N ASP A 115 -12.25 4.09 16.18
CA ASP A 115 -11.10 3.31 15.74
C ASP A 115 -9.82 4.09 15.98
N THR A 116 -8.79 3.41 16.46
CA THR A 116 -7.46 3.95 16.74
C THR A 116 -6.33 3.13 16.11
N THR A 117 -6.69 2.10 15.34
CA THR A 117 -5.74 1.18 14.71
C THR A 117 -5.42 1.72 13.33
N ALA A 118 -4.14 1.88 13.03
CA ALA A 118 -3.74 2.26 11.68
C ALA A 118 -3.84 1.05 10.72
N PRO A 119 -4.09 1.28 9.42
CA PRO A 119 -4.13 0.22 8.44
C PRO A 119 -2.76 -0.42 8.27
N GLU A 120 -2.71 -1.71 7.92
CA GLU A 120 -1.46 -2.43 7.65
C GLU A 120 -1.10 -2.36 6.16
N ILE A 121 0.11 -1.89 5.85
CA ILE A 121 0.60 -1.73 4.48
C ILE A 121 1.31 -3.02 4.04
N THR A 122 0.81 -3.66 2.99
CA THR A 122 1.49 -4.77 2.31
C THR A 122 2.07 -4.28 0.98
N CYS A 123 3.40 -4.30 0.87
CA CYS A 123 4.16 -3.89 -0.32
C CYS A 123 5.57 -4.52 -0.25
N GLU A 124 6.25 -4.72 -1.38
CA GLU A 124 7.67 -5.06 -1.40
C GLU A 124 8.53 -3.90 -0.88
N ASP A 125 9.74 -4.20 -0.39
CA ASP A 125 10.66 -3.16 0.11
C ASP A 125 11.42 -2.46 -1.02
N VAL A 126 11.58 -3.14 -2.16
CA VAL A 126 12.26 -2.64 -3.36
C VAL A 126 11.36 -2.91 -4.56
N LEU A 127 11.07 -1.86 -5.33
CA LEU A 127 10.35 -1.93 -6.59
C LEU A 127 11.28 -1.57 -7.74
N THR A 128 11.12 -2.19 -8.90
CA THR A 128 11.86 -1.83 -10.12
C THR A 128 10.88 -1.43 -11.22
N VAL A 129 11.13 -0.29 -11.85
CA VAL A 129 10.31 0.27 -12.93
C VAL A 129 11.18 0.72 -14.10
N GLU A 130 10.62 0.68 -15.31
CA GLU A 130 11.33 1.16 -16.50
C GLU A 130 11.27 2.71 -16.59
N GLN A 131 12.31 3.32 -17.12
CA GLN A 131 12.42 4.76 -17.32
C GLN A 131 11.30 5.29 -18.21
N ASN A 132 10.74 6.45 -17.86
CA ASN A 132 9.63 7.14 -18.52
C ASN A 132 8.27 6.42 -18.47
N GLU A 133 8.17 5.28 -17.79
CA GLU A 133 6.87 4.66 -17.52
C GLU A 133 6.15 5.37 -16.39
N VAL A 134 4.81 5.35 -16.42
CA VAL A 134 4.00 5.95 -15.37
C VAL A 134 4.11 5.10 -14.10
N PHE A 135 4.65 5.67 -13.03
CA PHE A 135 4.70 5.00 -11.72
C PHE A 135 3.41 5.24 -10.93
N ASP A 136 2.60 4.20 -10.80
CA ASP A 136 1.41 4.19 -9.93
C ASP A 136 1.62 3.22 -8.76
N ILE A 137 1.81 3.78 -7.56
CA ILE A 137 2.00 3.02 -6.32
C ILE A 137 0.82 2.10 -5.99
N ASN A 138 -0.40 2.45 -6.43
CA ASN A 138 -1.59 1.64 -6.14
C ASN A 138 -1.54 0.26 -6.80
N SER A 139 -0.69 0.08 -7.81
CA SER A 139 -0.46 -1.22 -8.45
C SER A 139 0.43 -2.16 -7.62
N TYR A 140 1.13 -1.65 -6.60
CA TYR A 140 2.12 -2.40 -5.80
C TYR A 140 1.77 -2.51 -4.32
N VAL A 141 0.73 -1.80 -3.86
CA VAL A 141 0.38 -1.69 -2.44
C VAL A 141 -1.03 -2.20 -2.22
N SER A 142 -1.22 -2.93 -1.13
CA SER A 142 -2.53 -3.30 -0.60
C SER A 142 -2.64 -2.99 0.89
N LEU A 143 -3.86 -2.72 1.33
CA LEU A 143 -4.19 -2.49 2.73
C LEU A 143 -5.05 -3.64 3.25
N ASN A 144 -4.93 -3.95 4.55
CA ASN A 144 -5.76 -4.96 5.21
C ASN A 144 -7.23 -4.50 5.45
N GLU A 145 -7.52 -3.24 5.16
CA GLU A 145 -8.83 -2.60 5.31
C GLU A 145 -9.02 -1.44 4.32
N GLU A 146 -10.21 -0.84 4.28
CA GLU A 146 -10.49 0.29 3.40
C GLU A 146 -9.70 1.54 3.80
N GLY A 147 -9.07 2.18 2.82
CA GLY A 147 -8.27 3.37 3.06
C GLY A 147 -7.78 4.05 1.78
N THR A 148 -6.93 5.05 1.98
CA THR A 148 -6.27 5.83 0.92
C THR A 148 -4.77 5.64 1.00
N ILE A 149 -4.10 5.64 -0.15
CA ILE A 149 -2.65 5.48 -0.27
C ILE A 149 -2.09 6.74 -0.95
N GLN A 150 -1.03 7.30 -0.39
CA GLN A 150 -0.28 8.41 -0.97
C GLN A 150 1.21 8.19 -0.79
N LEU A 151 2.01 8.78 -1.68
CA LEU A 151 3.46 8.88 -1.49
C LEU A 151 3.82 10.23 -0.87
N THR A 152 4.89 10.24 -0.09
CA THR A 152 5.44 11.50 0.46
C THR A 152 6.12 12.30 -0.63
N ASP A 153 6.89 11.63 -1.47
CA ASP A 153 7.56 12.20 -2.63
C ASP A 153 7.17 11.40 -3.88
N ASN A 154 6.77 12.11 -4.93
CA ASN A 154 6.52 11.50 -6.23
C ASN A 154 7.84 11.00 -6.82
N ILE A 155 7.80 9.84 -7.47
CA ILE A 155 8.96 9.28 -8.18
C ILE A 155 8.94 9.81 -9.62
N ASN A 156 9.99 10.55 -10.00
CA ASN A 156 10.21 10.93 -11.38
C ASN A 156 10.91 9.79 -12.13
N THR A 157 10.19 9.07 -12.97
CA THR A 157 10.75 7.97 -13.77
C THR A 157 11.56 8.43 -14.97
N ALA A 158 11.64 9.74 -15.26
CA ALA A 158 12.53 10.25 -16.31
C ALA A 158 14.02 10.11 -15.92
N ASP A 159 14.33 10.13 -14.63
CA ASP A 159 15.68 10.01 -14.11
C ASP A 159 15.95 8.56 -13.71
N VAL A 160 17.02 7.98 -14.27
CA VAL A 160 17.46 6.62 -13.92
C VAL A 160 18.21 6.67 -12.60
N GLY A 161 17.93 5.71 -11.71
CA GLY A 161 18.62 5.63 -10.43
C GLY A 161 17.79 4.97 -9.33
N THR A 162 18.28 5.12 -8.10
CA THR A 162 17.64 4.60 -6.90
C THR A 162 17.02 5.76 -6.14
N PHE A 163 15.72 5.67 -5.87
CA PHE A 163 14.94 6.65 -5.14
C PHE A 163 14.35 6.02 -3.89
N THR A 164 14.23 6.78 -2.81
CA THR A 164 13.52 6.35 -1.60
C THR A 164 12.31 7.22 -1.40
N THR A 165 11.16 6.62 -1.10
CA THR A 165 9.93 7.34 -0.76
C THR A 165 9.19 6.60 0.34
N THR A 166 8.21 7.27 0.94
CA THR A 166 7.39 6.72 2.01
C THR A 166 5.95 6.63 1.56
N ILE A 167 5.40 5.42 1.60
CA ILE A 167 3.96 5.15 1.47
C ILE A 167 3.30 5.61 2.76
N LYS A 168 2.27 6.45 2.64
CA LYS A 168 1.39 6.86 3.72
C LYS A 168 0.00 6.29 3.45
N ALA A 169 -0.45 5.40 4.30
CA ALA A 169 -1.80 4.84 4.25
C ALA A 169 -2.66 5.46 5.33
N LYS A 170 -3.90 5.82 4.98
CA LYS A 170 -4.87 6.39 5.91
C LYS A 170 -6.21 5.67 5.78
N ASP A 171 -6.72 5.13 6.87
CA ASP A 171 -8.03 4.47 6.91
C ASP A 171 -9.20 5.49 6.88
N THR A 172 -10.43 4.98 6.91
CA THR A 172 -11.64 5.80 6.98
C THR A 172 -11.83 6.53 8.31
N ALA A 173 -11.20 6.07 9.40
CA ALA A 173 -11.23 6.69 10.72
C ALA A 173 -10.19 7.80 10.90
N GLY A 174 -9.24 7.90 9.97
CA GLY A 174 -8.16 8.86 9.95
C GLY A 174 -6.86 8.41 10.60
N ASN A 175 -6.73 7.13 10.97
CA ASN A 175 -5.48 6.56 11.47
C ASN A 175 -4.50 6.38 10.31
N VAL A 176 -3.21 6.61 10.59
CA VAL A 176 -2.16 6.64 9.57
C VAL A 176 -1.08 5.63 9.89
N SER A 177 -0.63 4.90 8.88
CA SER A 177 0.59 4.10 8.90
C SER A 177 1.52 4.52 7.77
N GLU A 178 2.81 4.25 7.95
CA GLU A 178 3.85 4.61 6.99
C GLU A 178 4.77 3.43 6.72
N LYS A 179 5.21 3.30 5.47
CA LYS A 179 6.23 2.31 5.06
C LYS A 179 7.21 2.95 4.08
N ASN A 180 8.50 2.88 4.40
CA ASN A 180 9.56 3.28 3.48
C ASN A 180 9.79 2.20 2.41
N ILE A 181 9.95 2.63 1.17
CA ILE A 181 10.29 1.77 0.04
C ILE A 181 11.42 2.38 -0.78
N THR A 182 12.11 1.51 -1.52
CA THR A 182 13.09 1.90 -2.51
C THR A 182 12.54 1.62 -3.91
N VAL A 183 12.70 2.56 -4.83
CA VAL A 183 12.28 2.42 -6.23
C VAL A 183 13.50 2.56 -7.12
N HIS A 184 13.81 1.51 -7.87
CA HIS A 184 14.84 1.49 -8.89
C HIS A 184 14.20 1.84 -10.23
N VAL A 185 14.55 3.00 -10.77
CA VAL A 185 14.20 3.37 -12.14
C VAL A 185 15.34 2.92 -13.03
N GLU A 186 15.08 1.95 -13.89
CA GLU A 186 16.07 1.40 -14.81
C GLU A 186 15.72 1.72 -16.26
N LYS A 187 16.74 1.85 -17.11
CA LYS A 187 16.51 1.91 -18.56
C LYS A 187 15.87 0.62 -19.03
N SER A 188 14.96 0.73 -20.02
CA SER A 188 14.40 -0.44 -20.68
C SER A 188 15.51 -1.28 -21.32
N PHE A 189 15.23 -2.56 -21.52
CA PHE A 189 16.15 -3.49 -22.19
C PHE A 189 16.69 -2.92 -23.52
N TYR A 190 15.81 -2.40 -24.37
CA TYR A 190 16.21 -1.88 -25.67
C TYR A 190 16.96 -0.56 -25.58
N GLN A 191 16.60 0.33 -24.63
CA GLN A 191 17.33 1.58 -24.45
C GLN A 191 18.78 1.32 -23.99
N LYS A 192 19.02 0.29 -23.17
CA LYS A 192 20.39 -0.13 -22.78
C LYS A 192 21.22 -0.50 -24.03
N ILE A 193 20.64 -1.21 -25.00
CA ILE A 193 21.30 -1.55 -26.27
C ILE A 193 21.56 -0.31 -27.11
N ALA A 194 20.56 0.57 -27.27
CA ALA A 194 20.68 1.79 -28.05
C ALA A 194 21.79 2.71 -27.52
N ASP A 195 21.83 2.92 -26.21
CA ASP A 195 22.83 3.75 -25.55
C ASP A 195 24.24 3.15 -25.71
N ALA A 196 24.37 1.82 -25.60
CA ALA A 196 25.63 1.14 -25.83
C ALA A 196 26.12 1.30 -27.27
N ALA A 197 25.21 1.32 -28.26
CA ALA A 197 25.56 1.60 -29.65
C ALA A 197 26.02 3.06 -29.83
N LEU A 198 25.27 4.02 -29.28
CA LEU A 198 25.61 5.45 -29.36
C LEU A 198 26.96 5.76 -28.72
N ALA A 199 27.28 5.12 -27.59
CA ALA A 199 28.56 5.27 -26.91
C ALA A 199 29.78 4.78 -27.73
N GLN A 200 29.55 4.01 -28.79
CA GLN A 200 30.59 3.48 -29.67
C GLN A 200 30.85 4.38 -30.90
N ILE A 201 30.13 5.49 -31.08
CA ILE A 201 30.38 6.41 -32.19
C ILE A 201 31.84 6.89 -32.18
N GLY A 202 32.49 6.82 -33.34
CA GLY A 202 33.91 7.16 -33.52
C GLY A 202 34.89 6.01 -33.26
N VAL A 203 34.45 4.89 -32.69
CA VAL A 203 35.27 3.67 -32.54
C VAL A 203 35.52 3.04 -33.91
N TYR A 204 36.73 2.52 -34.14
CA TYR A 204 37.07 1.78 -35.36
C TYR A 204 36.83 0.28 -35.17
N GLN A 205 35.78 -0.26 -35.79
CA GLN A 205 35.36 -1.66 -35.67
C GLN A 205 34.42 -2.04 -36.83
N ASP A 206 34.25 -3.34 -37.09
CA ASP A 206 33.28 -3.80 -38.09
C ASP A 206 31.82 -3.70 -37.59
N CYS A 207 30.88 -3.91 -38.50
CA CYS A 207 29.46 -3.79 -38.22
C CYS A 207 28.95 -4.84 -37.23
N THR A 208 29.47 -6.06 -37.28
CA THR A 208 29.09 -7.14 -36.37
C THR A 208 29.66 -6.92 -34.97
N MET A 209 30.88 -6.39 -34.86
CA MET A 209 31.50 -6.07 -33.58
C MET A 209 30.74 -4.97 -32.82
N LEU A 210 30.30 -3.92 -33.52
CA LEU A 210 29.42 -2.89 -32.94
C LEU A 210 28.17 -3.53 -32.30
N VAL A 211 27.49 -4.41 -33.03
CA VAL A 211 26.25 -5.01 -32.57
C VAL A 211 26.52 -6.00 -31.44
N THR A 212 27.54 -6.85 -31.54
CA THR A 212 28.01 -7.74 -30.45
C THR A 212 28.24 -6.96 -29.16
N ASN A 213 29.00 -5.86 -29.22
CA ASN A 213 29.34 -5.06 -28.04
C ASN A 213 28.13 -4.36 -27.43
N SER A 214 27.20 -3.90 -28.27
CA SER A 214 25.99 -3.24 -27.78
C SER A 214 25.02 -4.22 -27.11
N LEU A 215 24.89 -5.43 -27.66
CA LEU A 215 24.08 -6.51 -27.09
C LEU A 215 24.67 -7.04 -25.78
N ALA A 216 25.99 -6.98 -25.61
CA ALA A 216 26.63 -7.35 -24.34
C ALA A 216 26.18 -6.47 -23.17
N ALA A 217 25.70 -5.23 -23.41
CA ALA A 217 25.15 -4.35 -22.38
C ALA A 217 23.86 -4.90 -21.72
N VAL A 218 23.22 -5.88 -22.36
CA VAL A 218 22.05 -6.59 -21.83
C VAL A 218 22.32 -8.10 -21.64
N GLY A 219 23.59 -8.50 -21.61
CA GLY A 219 24.01 -9.89 -21.35
C GLY A 219 23.93 -10.83 -22.55
N ILE A 220 23.66 -10.32 -23.75
CA ILE A 220 23.64 -11.13 -24.97
C ILE A 220 25.05 -11.13 -25.59
N HIS A 221 25.71 -12.29 -25.54
CA HIS A 221 27.05 -12.49 -26.09
C HIS A 221 27.00 -13.27 -27.40
N PHE A 222 26.56 -12.61 -28.47
CA PHE A 222 26.46 -13.20 -29.81
C PHE A 222 27.44 -12.54 -30.78
N HIS A 223 28.10 -13.36 -31.59
CA HIS A 223 28.94 -12.90 -32.70
C HIS A 223 28.82 -13.85 -33.89
N GLY A 224 28.56 -13.30 -35.07
CA GLY A 224 28.36 -14.08 -36.29
C GLY A 224 28.22 -13.20 -37.51
N ALA A 225 27.94 -13.81 -38.66
CA ALA A 225 27.68 -13.08 -39.89
C ALA A 225 26.45 -12.15 -39.75
N PRO A 226 26.36 -11.03 -40.51
CA PRO A 226 25.26 -10.07 -40.38
C PRO A 226 23.85 -10.69 -40.41
N THR A 227 23.59 -11.64 -41.30
CA THR A 227 22.29 -12.31 -41.40
C THR A 227 22.00 -13.26 -40.23
N ALA A 228 23.03 -13.70 -39.50
CA ALA A 228 22.84 -14.57 -38.34
C ALA A 228 22.15 -13.84 -37.17
N TYR A 229 22.22 -12.50 -37.13
CA TYR A 229 21.50 -11.70 -36.13
C TYR A 229 19.97 -11.78 -36.26
N LEU A 230 19.44 -12.27 -37.39
CA LEU A 230 18.01 -12.55 -37.56
C LEU A 230 17.51 -13.61 -36.56
N SER A 231 18.38 -14.47 -36.04
CA SER A 231 17.97 -15.51 -35.08
C SER A 231 17.78 -15.00 -33.65
N LEU A 232 18.16 -13.75 -33.37
CA LEU A 232 18.14 -13.19 -32.01
C LEU A 232 16.77 -12.65 -31.59
N GLY A 233 15.81 -12.64 -32.50
CA GLY A 233 14.53 -11.99 -32.24
C GLY A 233 13.51 -12.19 -33.33
N THR A 234 12.40 -11.47 -33.19
CA THR A 234 11.31 -11.48 -34.17
C THR A 234 11.47 -10.33 -35.15
N LEU A 235 11.08 -10.54 -36.40
CA LEU A 235 11.04 -9.45 -37.38
C LEU A 235 9.90 -8.49 -37.06
N THR A 236 10.18 -7.19 -37.09
CA THR A 236 9.21 -6.13 -36.79
C THR A 236 9.19 -5.06 -37.87
N ASN A 237 8.01 -4.45 -38.07
CA ASN A 237 7.81 -3.25 -38.89
C ASN A 237 7.68 -1.97 -38.04
N ASN A 238 7.67 -2.11 -36.71
CA ASN A 238 7.57 -1.00 -35.76
C ASN A 238 8.82 -1.01 -34.87
N PRO A 239 9.99 -0.62 -35.41
CA PRO A 239 11.23 -0.72 -34.66
C PRO A 239 11.27 0.31 -33.53
N VAL A 240 11.92 -0.07 -32.43
CA VAL A 240 12.23 0.80 -31.29
C VAL A 240 13.76 0.94 -31.15
N PRO A 241 14.28 2.06 -30.59
CA PRO A 241 15.70 2.21 -30.34
C PRO A 241 16.26 0.99 -29.59
N GLY A 242 17.31 0.36 -30.13
CA GLY A 242 17.90 -0.89 -29.63
C GLY A 242 17.61 -2.11 -30.51
N ASP A 243 16.64 -2.03 -31.43
CA ASP A 243 16.40 -3.09 -32.42
C ASP A 243 17.55 -3.17 -33.45
N ILE A 244 17.80 -4.37 -33.96
CA ILE A 244 18.87 -4.62 -34.92
C ILE A 244 18.37 -4.37 -36.34
N CYS A 245 19.07 -3.54 -37.10
CA CYS A 245 18.86 -3.40 -38.54
C CYS A 245 19.71 -4.44 -39.28
N VAL A 246 19.08 -5.34 -40.02
CA VAL A 246 19.79 -6.36 -40.82
C VAL A 246 19.69 -6.04 -42.31
N TYR A 247 20.82 -6.14 -43.01
CA TYR A 247 20.95 -5.93 -44.45
C TYR A 247 21.68 -7.13 -45.08
N GLN A 248 21.68 -7.22 -46.42
CA GLN A 248 22.55 -8.16 -47.11
C GLN A 248 24.02 -7.77 -46.88
N GLY A 249 24.72 -8.54 -46.04
CA GLY A 249 26.14 -8.33 -45.75
C GLY A 249 26.46 -7.20 -44.77
N HIS A 250 25.46 -6.59 -44.11
CA HIS A 250 25.67 -5.51 -43.13
C HIS A 250 24.67 -5.59 -41.98
N VAL A 251 25.04 -5.03 -40.82
CA VAL A 251 24.17 -4.95 -39.64
C VAL A 251 24.40 -3.63 -38.90
N ALA A 252 23.38 -3.10 -38.25
CA ALA A 252 23.44 -1.84 -37.50
C ALA A 252 22.43 -1.88 -36.34
N LEU A 253 22.43 -0.85 -35.48
CA LEU A 253 21.44 -0.71 -34.40
C LEU A 253 20.58 0.52 -34.62
N TYR A 254 19.27 0.32 -34.66
CA TYR A 254 18.29 1.39 -34.77
C TYR A 254 18.29 2.25 -33.51
N VAL A 255 18.25 3.57 -33.66
CA VAL A 255 18.24 4.53 -32.53
C VAL A 255 17.09 5.54 -32.62
N GLY A 256 16.06 5.24 -33.41
CA GLY A 256 14.92 6.12 -33.62
C GLY A 256 15.08 7.07 -34.81
N ASN A 257 14.01 7.79 -35.14
CA ASN A 257 14.00 8.84 -36.18
C ASN A 257 14.59 8.41 -37.54
N ASN A 258 14.40 7.15 -37.94
CA ASN A 258 14.98 6.56 -39.15
C ASN A 258 16.52 6.62 -39.20
N GLN A 259 17.17 6.64 -38.03
CA GLN A 259 18.63 6.60 -37.87
C GLN A 259 19.09 5.29 -37.23
N ALA A 260 20.33 4.90 -37.55
CA ALA A 260 21.01 3.77 -36.95
C ALA A 260 22.49 4.08 -36.72
N VAL A 261 23.10 3.35 -35.79
CA VAL A 261 24.55 3.33 -35.58
C VAL A 261 25.13 2.20 -36.42
N HIS A 262 26.03 2.55 -37.34
CA HIS A 262 26.69 1.61 -38.25
C HIS A 262 28.16 1.46 -37.88
N GLY A 263 28.67 0.24 -37.78
CA GLY A 263 30.11 -0.05 -37.75
C GLY A 263 30.64 -0.30 -39.16
N GLY A 264 31.96 -0.37 -39.35
CA GLY A 264 32.53 -0.69 -40.67
C GLY A 264 32.39 0.44 -41.71
N TRP A 265 31.93 1.63 -41.33
CA TRP A 265 31.53 2.67 -42.30
C TRP A 265 32.74 3.34 -42.95
N LEU A 266 32.76 3.39 -44.29
CA LEU A 266 33.74 4.11 -45.13
C LEU A 266 35.21 4.03 -44.65
N GLY A 267 35.67 2.86 -44.19
CA GLY A 267 37.02 2.70 -43.62
C GLY A 267 37.02 2.38 -42.11
N ASN A 268 36.03 1.59 -41.66
CA ASN A 268 35.89 1.02 -40.32
C ASN A 268 35.38 1.93 -39.20
N GLN A 269 34.93 3.16 -39.47
CA GLN A 269 34.43 4.03 -38.39
C GLN A 269 33.00 3.65 -37.98
N THR A 270 32.70 3.72 -36.68
CA THR A 270 31.33 3.70 -36.17
C THR A 270 30.68 5.08 -36.29
N VAL A 271 29.55 5.18 -36.98
CA VAL A 271 28.86 6.45 -37.27
C VAL A 271 27.36 6.38 -37.03
N LEU A 272 26.75 7.51 -36.69
CA LEU A 272 25.30 7.70 -36.70
C LEU A 272 24.86 8.23 -38.06
N THR A 273 23.99 7.51 -38.76
CA THR A 273 23.45 7.93 -40.06
C THR A 273 22.07 7.32 -40.31
N SER A 274 21.48 7.55 -41.48
CA SER A 274 20.18 6.98 -41.86
C SER A 274 20.20 5.45 -41.87
N VAL A 275 19.08 4.82 -41.49
CA VAL A 275 18.88 3.37 -41.65
C VAL A 275 19.09 2.95 -43.10
N ALA A 276 18.64 3.76 -44.06
CA ALA A 276 18.96 3.52 -45.46
C ALA A 276 20.48 3.63 -45.66
N CYS A 277 21.11 2.51 -46.00
CA CYS A 277 22.50 2.45 -46.43
C CYS A 277 22.58 1.81 -47.82
N GLY A 278 23.74 1.82 -48.47
CA GLY A 278 23.91 1.27 -49.81
C GLY A 278 23.68 -0.25 -49.93
N GLN A 279 23.32 -0.93 -48.84
CA GLN A 279 23.05 -2.36 -48.79
C GLN A 279 21.54 -2.65 -48.78
N PRO A 280 21.06 -3.70 -49.48
CA PRO A 280 19.66 -4.10 -49.44
C PRO A 280 19.19 -4.42 -48.02
N PHE A 281 18.17 -3.71 -47.54
CA PHE A 281 17.57 -3.94 -46.22
C PHE A 281 16.79 -5.25 -46.18
N ILE A 282 16.95 -6.02 -45.11
CA ILE A 282 16.23 -7.28 -44.89
C ILE A 282 15.10 -7.07 -43.87
N GLY A 283 15.39 -6.42 -42.75
CA GLY A 283 14.38 -6.15 -41.73
C GLY A 283 14.97 -5.67 -40.40
N TYR A 284 14.06 -5.26 -39.50
CA TYR A 284 14.39 -4.99 -38.11
C TYR A 284 14.16 -6.24 -37.27
N VAL A 285 15.05 -6.51 -36.33
CA VAL A 285 14.93 -7.60 -35.36
C VAL A 285 14.68 -7.02 -33.98
N HIS A 286 13.52 -7.36 -33.43
CA HIS A 286 13.17 -7.10 -32.04
C HIS A 286 13.76 -8.20 -31.17
N VAL A 287 14.86 -7.88 -30.49
CA VAL A 287 15.71 -8.83 -29.76
C VAL A 287 14.95 -9.46 -28.58
N ASN A 288 14.98 -10.78 -28.47
CA ASN A 288 14.33 -11.46 -27.35
C ASN A 288 15.07 -11.18 -26.03
N ARG A 289 14.29 -10.89 -24.97
CA ARG A 289 14.78 -10.78 -23.59
C ARG A 289 15.12 -12.15 -23.01
#